data_AF-A0A1H1G9R8-F1
#
_entry.id   AF-A0A1H1G9R8-F1
#
_cell.length_a   1.000
_cell.length_b   1.000
_cell.length_c   1.000
_cell.angle_alpha   90.00
_cell.angle_beta   90.00
_cell.angle_gamma   90.00
#
_symmetry.space_group_name_H-M   'P 1'
#
loop_
_entity.id
_entity.type
_entity.pdbx_description
1 polymer ?
#
loop_
_entity_poly.entity_id
_entity_poly.type
_entity_poly.pdbx_seq_one_letter_code
_entity_poly.pdbx_strand_id
1 'polypeptide(L)' 'MKSLGMYMAIFGLGSIVLDFFDMQFKILSWIDNWGPTVGWSIRIGLIVVGAAIWFFTPSKEEAAA' A
#
# COMPACT_ATOMS: atom_id res chain seq x y z
N MET A 1 -5.49 14.64 -5.21
CA MET A 1 -5.08 13.27 -5.61
C MET A 1 -3.70 12.87 -5.06
N LYS A 2 -2.72 13.80 -4.98
CA LYS A 2 -1.43 13.56 -4.30
C LYS A 2 -1.57 13.03 -2.86
N SER A 3 -2.48 13.61 -2.08
CA SER A 3 -2.76 13.24 -0.70
C SER A 3 -3.29 11.80 -0.59
N LEU A 4 -4.15 11.36 -1.51
CA LEU A 4 -4.60 9.96 -1.57
C LEU A 4 -3.46 8.99 -1.87
N GLY A 5 -2.55 9.34 -2.79
CA GLY A 5 -1.34 8.55 -3.06
C GLY A 5 -0.39 8.46 -1.85
N MET A 6 -0.23 9.55 -1.11
CA MET A 6 0.55 9.57 0.13
C MET A 6 -0.07 8.71 1.23
N TYR A 7 -1.40 8.78 1.42
CA TYR A 7 -2.10 7.91 2.35
C TYR A 7 -1.98 6.44 1.95
N MET A 8 -2.11 6.10 0.66
CA MET A 8 -1.89 4.73 0.15
C MET A 8 -0.47 4.23 0.39
N ALA A 9 0.54 5.07 0.15
CA ALA A 9 1.94 4.73 0.40
C ALA A 9 2.20 4.47 1.90
N ILE A 10 1.67 5.32 2.78
CA ILE A 10 1.76 5.13 4.24
C ILE A 10 0.99 3.88 4.68
N PHE A 11 -0.17 3.58 4.08
CA PHE A 11 -0.94 2.38 4.39
C PHE A 11 -0.22 1.10 3.96
N GLY A 12 0.41 1.11 2.78
CA GLY A 12 1.26 0.02 2.29
C GLY A 12 2.47 -0.19 3.21
N LEU A 13 3.16 0.89 3.58
CA LEU A 13 4.28 0.83 4.52
C LEU A 13 3.86 0.33 5.90
N GLY A 14 2.75 0.85 6.43
CA GLY A 14 2.14 0.42 7.69
C GLY A 14 1.71 -1.05 7.69
N SER A 15 1.30 -1.58 6.53
CA SER A 15 0.99 -3.01 6.38
C SER A 15 2.22 -3.90 6.52
N ILE A 16 3.41 -3.45 6.09
CA ILE A 16 4.66 -4.18 6.33
C ILE A 16 5.03 -4.10 7.80
N VAL A 17 4.95 -2.91 8.39
CA VAL A 17 5.30 -2.70 9.80
C VAL A 17 4.44 -3.59 10.69
N LEU A 18 3.13 -3.66 10.43
CA LEU A 18 2.24 -4.57 11.14
C LEU A 18 2.62 -6.05 10.94
N ASP A 19 3.05 -6.44 9.74
CA ASP A 19 3.51 -7.81 9.48
C ASP A 19 4.68 -8.23 10.38
N PHE A 20 5.60 -7.31 10.67
CA PHE A 20 6.70 -7.57 11.61
C PHE A 20 6.24 -7.85 13.04
N PHE A 21 5.04 -7.39 13.44
CA PHE A 21 4.42 -7.70 14.73
C PHE A 21 3.47 -8.90 14.67
N ASP A 22 3.46 -9.66 13.57
CA ASP A 22 2.46 -10.71 13.29
C ASP A 22 1.03 -10.15 13.29
N MET A 23 0.91 -8.85 13.00
CA MET A 23 -0.34 -8.11 12.93
C MET A 23 -0.67 -7.79 11.48
N GLN A 24 -1.96 -7.57 11.21
CA GLN A 24 -2.42 -7.17 9.89
C GLN A 24 -3.64 -6.28 10.00
N PHE A 25 -3.94 -5.55 8.92
CA PHE A 25 -5.22 -4.87 8.83
C PHE A 25 -6.36 -5.88 8.78
N LYS A 26 -7.47 -5.62 9.49
CA LYS A 26 -8.67 -6.48 9.43
C LYS A 26 -9.21 -6.67 8.01
N ILE A 27 -9.01 -5.69 7.12
CA ILE A 27 -9.40 -5.81 5.71
C ILE A 27 -8.52 -6.79 4.92
N LEU A 28 -7.33 -7.13 5.44
CA LEU A 28 -6.39 -8.07 4.83
C LEU A 28 -6.51 -9.47 5.42
N SER A 29 -7.27 -9.69 6.50
CA SER A 29 -7.31 -11.00 7.16
C SER A 29 -7.84 -12.15 6.31
N TRP A 30 -8.52 -11.85 5.21
CA TRP A 30 -8.96 -12.87 4.27
C TRP A 30 -7.80 -13.49 3.48
N ILE A 31 -6.67 -12.79 3.32
CA ILE A 31 -5.50 -13.27 2.57
C ILE A 31 -4.77 -14.39 3.32
N ASP A 32 -4.94 -14.50 4.64
CA ASP A 32 -4.37 -15.59 5.43
C ASP A 32 -4.95 -16.94 5.03
N ASN A 33 -6.18 -16.98 4.53
CA ASN A 33 -6.82 -18.20 4.02
C ASN A 33 -6.15 -18.71 2.75
N TRP A 34 -5.36 -17.89 2.06
CA TRP A 34 -4.69 -18.21 0.80
C TRP A 34 -3.24 -18.69 1.05
N GLY A 35 -2.82 -18.70 2.31
CA GLY A 35 -1.49 -19.09 2.72
C GLY A 35 -0.49 -17.94 2.69
N PRO A 36 0.68 -18.15 3.33
CA PRO A 36 1.65 -17.09 3.60
C PRO A 36 2.21 -16.46 2.32
N THR A 37 2.49 -17.25 1.28
CA THR A 37 3.04 -16.78 0.01
C THR A 37 2.11 -15.80 -0.71
N VAL A 38 0.81 -16.10 -0.75
CA VAL A 38 -0.18 -15.24 -1.40
C VAL A 38 -0.40 -13.97 -0.57
N GLY A 39 -0.47 -14.10 0.76
CA GLY A 39 -0.57 -12.96 1.66
C GLY A 39 0.59 -11.97 1.52
N TRP A 40 1.83 -12.48 1.48
CA TRP A 40 3.02 -11.66 1.25
C TRP A 40 3.04 -11.00 -0.13
N SER A 41 2.59 -11.72 -1.17
CA SER A 41 2.51 -11.18 -2.53
C SER A 41 1.54 -9.99 -2.62
N ILE A 42 0.39 -10.06 -1.94
CA ILE A 42 -0.58 -8.96 -1.88
C ILE A 42 -0.01 -7.77 -1.10
N ARG A 43 0.66 -8.01 0.03
CA ARG A 43 1.32 -6.95 0.82
C ARG A 43 2.36 -6.21 -0.01
N ILE A 44 3.25 -6.93 -0.68
CA ILE A 44 4.23 -6.37 -1.64
C ILE A 44 3.52 -5.61 -2.77
N GLY A 45 2.47 -6.20 -3.33
CA GLY A 45 1.66 -5.57 -4.38
C GLY A 45 1.10 -4.21 -3.98
N LEU A 46 0.58 -4.08 -2.75
CA LEU A 46 0.06 -2.81 -2.24
C LEU A 46 1.13 -1.72 -2.14
N ILE A 47 2.37 -2.09 -1.76
CA ILE A 47 3.49 -1.14 -1.66
C ILE A 47 3.95 -0.73 -3.06
N VAL A 48 4.14 -1.69 -3.97
CA VAL A 48 4.58 -1.41 -5.34
C VAL A 48 3.55 -0.57 -6.09
N VAL A 49 2.26 -0.90 -5.97
CA VAL A 49 1.18 -0.12 -6.56
C VAL A 49 1.08 1.27 -5.92
N GLY A 50 1.19 1.38 -4.59
CA GLY A 50 1.19 2.66 -3.89
C GLY A 50 2.37 3.56 -4.32
N ALA A 51 3.57 2.99 -4.41
CA ALA A 51 4.77 3.69 -4.88
C ALA A 51 4.67 4.07 -6.37
N ALA A 52 4.14 3.19 -7.21
CA ALA A 52 3.91 3.47 -8.62
C ALA A 52 2.90 4.60 -8.80
N ILE A 53 1.77 4.58 -8.08
CA ILE A 53 0.80 5.69 -8.10
C ILE A 53 1.47 6.99 -7.65
N TRP A 54 2.32 6.97 -6.62
CA TRP A 54 3.04 8.17 -6.19
C TRP A 54 4.01 8.71 -7.25
N PHE A 55 4.76 7.82 -7.91
CA PHE A 55 5.77 8.20 -8.92
C PHE A 55 5.15 8.62 -10.26
N PHE A 56 4.05 7.98 -10.67
CA PHE A 56 3.37 8.23 -11.94
C PHE A 56 2.20 9.22 -11.82
N THR A 57 1.77 9.62 -10.61
CA THR A 57 0.80 10.70 -10.47
C THR A 57 1.52 12.03 -10.65
N PRO A 58 1.31 12.75 -11.77
CA PRO A 58 1.89 14.07 -11.95
C PRO A 58 1.37 15.00 -10.86
N SER A 59 2.28 15.81 -10.34
CA SER A 59 1.95 16.76 -9.30
C SER A 59 0.93 17.77 -9.82
N LYS A 60 -0.35 17.67 -9.39
CA LYS A 60 -1.34 18.74 -9.59
C LYS A 60 -1.05 19.96 -8.67
N GLU A 61 0.21 20.39 -8.64
CA GLU A 61 0.62 21.78 -8.44
C GLU A 61 0.92 22.44 -9.80
N GLU A 62 1.03 21.66 -10.87
CA GLU A 62 1.28 22.13 -12.25
C GLU A 62 0.02 22.00 -13.11
N ALA A 63 -1.12 22.42 -12.55
CA ALA A 63 -2.33 22.70 -13.33
C ALA A 63 -2.94 24.06 -12.94
N ALA A 64 -2.19 24.87 -12.17
CA ALA A 64 -2.57 26.21 -11.75
C ALA A 64 -1.32 27.10 -11.51
N ALA A 65 -0.22 26.86 -12.24
CA ALA A 65 0.93 27.75 -12.34
C ALA A 65 1.27 27.95 -13.82
#